data_AF-A0AAN7SDM0-F1
#
_entry.id   AF-A0AAN7SDM0-F1
#
_cell.length_a   1.000
_cell.length_b   1.000
_cell.length_c   1.000
_cell.angle_alpha   90.00
_cell.angle_beta   90.00
_cell.angle_gamma   90.00
#
_symmetry.space_group_name_H-M   'P 1'
#
loop_
_entity.id
_entity.type
_entity.pdbx_description
1 polymer ?
#
loop_
_entity_poly.entity_id
_entity_poly.type
_entity_poly.pdbx_seq_one_letter_code
_entity_poly.pdbx_strand_id
1 'polypeptide(L)'
;MWMLFLWALSFIGDVLCVVGDDSSTIDFSSDHVAPRQNEKYSLPVYPYMRGNGNNLGTEYQDDRMSDFTHRCSERLENALEKIRRRELHKQRSVDLHGYSLHHQMRNAPYDMYVTEMRVRVPSKTSWVRVDRCRFEPRNSSLETRLLFNDLTISGRVNLFNEGELKREPVNPSPEDSCNMILRLRRAGIGFNTEPIRAERGQFNVRTDSYFVEPGFISVYAYGCGPRMKQHRRSFRDDEDDEDDDDDVSKEMEDVFLKGIRSLLTTYMQKELQPAIKETLMTNLGYTVSYG
;
A
#
# COMPACT_ATOMS: atom_id res chain seq x y z
N MET A 1 -47.97 -2.60 -1.79
CA MET A 1 -46.51 -2.83 -1.71
C MET A 1 -45.82 -2.01 -2.80
N TRP A 2 -45.94 -0.69 -2.69
CA TRP A 2 -45.41 0.35 -3.58
C TRP A 2 -45.07 1.50 -2.63
N MET A 3 -43.79 1.76 -2.37
CA MET A 3 -43.23 2.96 -1.70
C MET A 3 -41.80 2.67 -1.22
N LEU A 4 -40.83 2.50 -2.13
CA LEU A 4 -39.39 2.57 -1.81
C LEU A 4 -38.56 3.11 -2.99
N PHE A 5 -39.10 4.04 -3.79
CA PHE A 5 -38.44 4.58 -4.99
C PHE A 5 -38.14 6.09 -4.96
N LEU A 6 -38.19 6.75 -3.80
CA LEU A 6 -38.09 8.22 -3.71
C LEU A 6 -37.08 8.75 -2.67
N TRP A 7 -35.85 8.22 -2.67
CA TRP A 7 -34.76 8.83 -1.89
C TRP A 7 -33.46 9.09 -2.68
N ALA A 8 -33.52 9.01 -4.02
CA ALA A 8 -32.35 9.20 -4.89
C ALA A 8 -32.32 10.55 -5.66
N LEU A 9 -33.09 11.56 -5.25
CA LEU A 9 -33.14 12.86 -5.96
C LEU A 9 -33.01 14.08 -5.04
N SER A 10 -31.99 14.10 -4.20
CA SER A 10 -31.54 15.35 -3.60
C SER A 10 -30.03 15.28 -3.49
N PHE A 11 -29.31 15.66 -4.55
CA PHE A 11 -27.99 16.31 -4.53
C PHE A 11 -27.53 16.51 -5.99
N ILE A 12 -28.26 17.35 -6.72
CA ILE A 12 -27.75 18.05 -7.91
C ILE A 12 -28.21 19.50 -7.76
N GLY A 13 -27.27 20.43 -7.68
CA GLY A 13 -27.54 21.85 -7.48
C GLY A 13 -26.24 22.63 -7.34
N ASP A 14 -25.60 22.84 -8.49
CA ASP A 14 -24.40 23.63 -8.71
C ASP A 14 -24.64 25.15 -8.57
N VAL A 15 -23.57 25.84 -8.13
CA VAL A 15 -23.12 27.18 -8.53
C VAL A 15 -23.99 28.41 -8.19
N LEU A 16 -23.42 29.33 -7.39
CA LEU A 16 -23.20 30.73 -7.82
C LEU A 16 -22.18 31.45 -6.91
N CYS A 17 -21.18 32.06 -7.54
CA CYS A 17 -20.28 33.07 -6.97
C CYS A 17 -21.03 34.38 -6.72
N VAL A 18 -20.76 35.07 -5.60
CA VAL A 18 -20.88 36.53 -5.50
C VAL A 18 -19.74 37.06 -4.62
N VAL A 19 -18.93 37.94 -5.23
CA VAL A 19 -17.97 38.85 -4.60
C VAL A 19 -18.73 40.08 -4.09
N GLY A 20 -18.32 40.64 -2.96
CA GLY A 20 -18.76 41.95 -2.49
C GLY A 20 -18.00 42.39 -1.25
N ASP A 21 -17.05 43.30 -1.44
CA ASP A 21 -16.43 44.16 -0.42
C ASP A 21 -17.49 44.93 0.38
N ASP A 22 -17.24 45.18 1.67
CA ASP A 22 -17.00 46.53 2.22
C ASP A 22 -17.12 46.58 3.75
N SER A 23 -16.04 47.07 4.36
CA SER A 23 -16.03 48.17 5.33
C SER A 23 -17.28 48.36 6.23
N SER A 24 -17.11 48.12 7.53
CA SER A 24 -17.50 49.13 8.53
C SER A 24 -16.78 48.95 9.87
N THR A 25 -16.11 50.03 10.24
CA THR A 25 -15.56 50.40 11.54
C THR A 25 -16.65 50.50 12.62
N ILE A 26 -16.43 49.93 13.81
CA ILE A 26 -17.07 50.37 15.05
C ILE A 26 -16.02 50.40 16.16
N ASP A 27 -15.91 51.59 16.77
CA ASP A 27 -15.00 51.96 17.85
C ASP A 27 -15.42 51.45 19.24
N PHE A 28 -14.38 51.29 20.07
CA PHE A 28 -14.27 51.31 21.53
C PHE A 28 -15.53 51.38 22.42
N SER A 29 -15.59 50.48 23.42
CA SER A 29 -15.71 50.87 24.84
C SER A 29 -15.25 49.75 25.78
N SER A 30 -14.37 50.14 26.70
CA SER A 30 -13.96 49.43 27.91
C SER A 30 -15.15 49.21 28.84
N ASP A 31 -15.26 48.03 29.47
CA ASP A 31 -15.29 47.94 30.94
C ASP A 31 -15.31 46.50 31.49
N HIS A 32 -14.43 46.31 32.47
CA HIS A 32 -14.49 45.41 33.63
C HIS A 32 -14.86 43.92 33.45
N VAL A 33 -13.83 43.05 33.42
CA VAL A 33 -13.92 41.68 33.96
C VAL A 33 -12.69 41.36 34.81
N ALA A 34 -12.94 40.97 36.06
CA ALA A 34 -11.96 40.63 37.09
C ALA A 34 -11.05 39.44 36.71
N PRO A 35 -9.80 39.38 37.21
CA PRO A 35 -8.91 38.27 36.92
C PRO A 35 -9.31 37.04 37.73
N ARG A 36 -9.84 36.02 37.05
CA ARG A 36 -9.97 34.68 37.64
C ARG A 36 -8.59 34.03 37.72
N GLN A 37 -8.08 33.94 38.94
CA GLN A 37 -7.02 33.01 39.32
C GLN A 37 -7.47 31.58 38.98
N ASN A 38 -6.73 30.90 38.10
CA ASN A 38 -6.60 29.43 38.06
C ASN A 38 -5.51 29.05 37.05
N GLU A 39 -4.27 29.44 37.34
CA GLU A 39 -3.10 28.82 36.71
C GLU A 39 -2.76 27.54 37.48
N LYS A 40 -3.36 26.42 37.06
CA LYS A 40 -2.82 25.07 37.29
C LYS A 40 -2.34 24.50 35.95
N TYR A 41 -1.42 25.22 35.32
CA TYR A 41 -0.52 24.67 34.33
C TYR A 41 0.88 24.73 34.93
N SER A 42 1.24 23.66 35.64
CA SER A 42 2.63 23.37 35.96
C SER A 42 3.37 23.13 34.65
N LEU A 43 4.01 24.17 34.13
CA LEU A 43 5.11 24.01 33.18
C LEU A 43 6.19 23.14 33.85
N PRO A 44 6.76 22.12 33.19
CA PRO A 44 7.93 21.45 33.74
C PRO A 44 9.06 22.48 33.87
N VAL A 45 9.55 22.65 35.10
CA VAL A 45 10.77 23.37 35.42
C VAL A 45 11.91 22.69 34.66
N TYR A 46 12.38 23.30 33.58
CA TYR A 46 13.62 22.87 32.95
C TYR A 46 14.78 23.26 33.87
N PRO A 47 15.63 22.31 34.31
CA PRO A 47 16.82 22.67 35.04
C PRO A 47 17.82 23.30 34.05
N TYR A 48 18.15 24.57 34.27
CA TYR A 48 19.33 25.19 33.67
C TYR A 48 20.57 24.47 34.22
N MET A 49 21.13 23.55 33.42
CA MET A 49 22.46 23.01 33.67
C MET A 49 23.50 24.06 33.26
N ARG A 50 24.20 24.56 34.27
CA ARG A 50 25.36 25.44 34.19
C ARG A 50 26.45 24.77 33.36
N GLY A 51 26.73 25.34 32.18
CA GLY A 51 27.80 24.87 31.31
C GLY A 51 29.17 25.13 31.92
N ASN A 52 29.88 24.05 32.26
CA ASN A 52 31.32 24.03 32.46
C ASN A 52 31.88 23.06 31.42
N GLY A 53 32.75 23.55 30.54
CA GLY A 53 33.25 22.80 29.40
C GLY A 53 34.09 21.58 29.80
N ASN A 54 33.93 20.49 29.05
CA ASN A 54 34.98 19.92 28.19
C ASN A 54 34.53 18.57 27.62
N ASN A 55 34.55 18.49 26.29
CA ASN A 55 34.74 17.32 25.41
C ASN A 55 34.35 15.92 25.94
N LEU A 56 33.15 15.45 25.58
CA LEU A 56 32.78 14.04 25.34
C LEU A 56 31.36 14.02 24.76
N GLY A 57 31.23 13.88 23.44
CA GLY A 57 29.94 14.12 22.78
C GLY A 57 29.80 13.46 21.43
N THR A 58 30.04 12.16 21.36
CA THR A 58 29.61 11.34 20.21
C THR A 58 28.84 10.09 20.64
N GLU A 59 28.85 9.75 21.93
CA GLU A 59 28.18 8.56 22.48
C GLU A 59 26.73 8.82 22.90
N TYR A 60 26.39 10.03 23.35
CA TYR A 60 25.03 10.38 23.84
C TYR A 60 23.99 10.70 22.75
N GLN A 61 24.41 10.78 21.49
CA GLN A 61 23.50 11.12 20.38
C GLN A 61 22.85 9.87 19.78
N ASP A 62 23.52 8.71 19.89
CA ASP A 62 23.05 7.44 19.33
C ASP A 62 21.95 6.80 20.21
N ASP A 63 22.11 6.85 21.54
CA ASP A 63 21.13 6.29 22.49
C ASP A 63 19.75 6.97 22.38
N ARG A 64 19.70 8.30 22.19
CA ARG A 64 18.44 9.02 22.04
C ARG A 64 17.75 8.70 20.72
N MET A 65 18.51 8.50 19.64
CA MET A 65 17.95 8.19 18.32
C MET A 65 17.45 6.75 18.25
N SER A 66 18.11 5.84 18.97
CA SER A 66 17.68 4.48 19.23
C SER A 66 16.32 4.45 19.95
N ASP A 67 16.15 5.23 21.02
CA ASP A 67 14.88 5.30 21.77
C ASP A 67 13.67 5.75 20.94
N PHE A 68 13.84 6.74 20.05
CA PHE A 68 12.76 7.17 19.15
C PHE A 68 12.40 6.09 18.12
N THR A 69 13.41 5.36 17.63
CA THR A 69 13.25 4.27 16.66
C THR A 69 12.55 3.07 17.31
N HIS A 70 12.94 2.68 18.53
CA HIS A 70 12.31 1.59 19.27
C HIS A 70 10.83 1.87 19.58
N ARG A 71 10.52 3.09 20.03
CA ARG A 71 9.13 3.52 20.27
C ARG A 71 8.29 3.53 18.99
N CYS A 72 8.88 3.94 17.86
CA CYS A 72 8.21 3.91 16.56
C CYS A 72 7.82 2.48 16.18
N SER A 73 8.78 1.55 16.22
CA SER A 73 8.59 0.16 15.86
C SER A 73 7.54 -0.51 16.73
N GLU A 74 7.60 -0.32 18.06
CA GLU A 74 6.62 -0.89 19.00
C GLU A 74 5.20 -0.37 18.74
N ARG A 75 5.04 0.93 18.47
CA ARG A 75 3.74 1.52 18.11
C ARG A 75 3.18 0.93 16.82
N LEU A 76 4.03 0.76 15.81
CA LEU A 76 3.64 0.17 14.53
C LEU A 76 3.26 -1.29 14.69
N GLU A 77 4.05 -2.08 15.42
CA GLU A 77 3.73 -3.48 15.72
C GLU A 77 2.39 -3.63 16.45
N ASN A 78 2.14 -2.79 17.44
CA ASN A 78 0.86 -2.76 18.16
C ASN A 78 -0.32 -2.38 17.24
N ALA A 79 -0.13 -1.43 16.32
CA ALA A 79 -1.16 -1.05 15.35
C ALA A 79 -1.44 -2.16 14.32
N LEU A 80 -0.39 -2.84 13.85
CA LEU A 80 -0.51 -4.01 12.96
C LEU A 80 -1.22 -5.18 13.63
N GLU A 81 -0.97 -5.40 14.93
CA GLU A 81 -1.65 -6.42 15.72
C GLU A 81 -3.17 -6.14 15.84
N LYS A 82 -3.58 -4.87 15.98
CA LYS A 82 -5.00 -4.47 15.96
C LYS A 82 -5.66 -4.76 14.60
N ILE A 83 -4.95 -4.55 13.48
CA ILE A 83 -5.45 -4.93 12.15
C ILE A 83 -5.62 -6.44 12.08
N ARG A 84 -4.59 -7.20 12.49
CA ARG A 84 -4.62 -8.67 12.47
C ARG A 84 -5.82 -9.22 13.23
N ARG A 85 -6.11 -8.71 14.43
CA ARG A 85 -7.26 -9.17 15.24
C ARG A 85 -8.59 -8.99 14.53
N ARG A 86 -8.75 -7.90 13.77
CA ARG A 86 -9.95 -7.66 12.93
C ARG A 86 -10.02 -8.63 11.75
N GLU A 87 -8.88 -8.91 11.13
CA GLU A 87 -8.79 -9.76 9.93
C GLU A 87 -8.78 -11.27 10.24
N LEU A 88 -8.59 -11.70 11.50
CA LEU A 88 -8.69 -13.12 11.90
C LEU A 88 -10.05 -13.76 11.61
N HIS A 89 -11.09 -12.95 11.40
CA HIS A 89 -12.44 -13.42 11.06
C HIS A 89 -12.68 -13.49 9.54
N LYS A 90 -11.77 -12.94 8.73
CA LYS A 90 -11.80 -13.01 7.26
C LYS A 90 -10.87 -14.13 6.76
N GLN A 91 -11.19 -14.66 5.58
CA GLN A 91 -10.50 -15.81 5.00
C GLN A 91 -8.98 -15.55 4.84
N ARG A 92 -8.18 -16.61 5.01
CA ARG A 92 -6.69 -16.59 5.04
C ARG A 92 -6.02 -16.32 3.68
N SER A 93 -6.80 -16.15 2.62
CA SER A 93 -6.34 -15.79 1.30
C SER A 93 -6.97 -14.48 0.90
N VAL A 94 -6.13 -13.52 0.50
CA VAL A 94 -6.61 -12.30 -0.12
C VAL A 94 -6.94 -12.64 -1.56
N ASP A 95 -8.22 -12.58 -1.88
CA ASP A 95 -8.66 -12.72 -3.26
C ASP A 95 -8.56 -11.37 -3.98
N LEU A 96 -7.89 -11.37 -5.13
CA LEU A 96 -7.75 -10.21 -5.98
C LEU A 96 -8.77 -10.26 -7.13
N HIS A 97 -9.95 -10.87 -6.92
CA HIS A 97 -11.04 -11.04 -7.90
C HIS A 97 -11.48 -9.78 -8.68
N GLY A 98 -11.13 -8.56 -8.24
CA GLY A 98 -11.39 -7.32 -8.96
C GLY A 98 -10.23 -6.81 -9.84
N TYR A 99 -9.11 -7.52 -9.83
CA TYR A 99 -7.91 -7.16 -10.58
C TYR A 99 -7.68 -8.19 -11.69
N SER A 100 -7.54 -7.70 -12.91
CA SER A 100 -7.02 -8.46 -14.04
C SER A 100 -5.79 -7.74 -14.58
N LEU A 101 -4.81 -8.51 -15.02
CA LEU A 101 -3.65 -7.97 -15.72
C LEU A 101 -3.85 -8.22 -17.21
N HIS A 102 -3.65 -7.19 -18.02
CA HIS A 102 -3.62 -7.29 -19.47
C HIS A 102 -2.27 -6.81 -19.99
N HIS A 103 -1.66 -7.58 -20.88
CA HIS A 103 -0.40 -7.23 -21.51
C HIS A 103 -0.32 -7.78 -22.93
N GLN A 104 0.01 -6.92 -23.89
CA GLN A 104 0.37 -7.37 -25.22
C GLN A 104 1.83 -7.85 -25.21
N MET A 105 2.04 -9.10 -25.60
CA MET A 105 3.37 -9.70 -25.65
C MET A 105 4.23 -9.00 -26.72
N ARG A 106 5.51 -8.81 -26.42
CA ARG A 106 6.50 -8.19 -27.32
C ARG A 106 7.14 -9.23 -28.21
N ASN A 107 7.37 -10.42 -27.66
CA ASN A 107 8.08 -11.50 -28.33
C ASN A 107 7.12 -12.42 -29.11
N ALA A 108 5.80 -12.21 -29.00
CA ALA A 108 4.81 -12.99 -29.75
C ALA A 108 3.53 -12.17 -30.03
N PRO A 109 2.77 -12.50 -31.09
CA PRO A 109 1.52 -11.81 -31.44
C PRO A 109 0.33 -12.32 -30.59
N TYR A 110 0.49 -12.28 -29.26
CA TYR A 110 -0.52 -12.70 -28.29
C TYR A 110 -0.78 -11.61 -27.26
N ASP A 111 -2.04 -11.55 -26.80
CA ASP A 111 -2.44 -10.77 -25.64
C ASP A 111 -2.57 -11.69 -24.43
N MET A 112 -1.84 -11.37 -23.38
CA MET A 112 -1.81 -12.06 -22.11
C MET A 112 -2.81 -11.46 -21.14
N TYR A 113 -3.70 -12.30 -20.60
CA TYR A 113 -4.65 -11.94 -19.55
C TYR A 113 -4.44 -12.80 -18.31
N VAL A 114 -4.25 -12.16 -17.16
CA VAL A 114 -4.15 -12.84 -15.87
C VAL A 114 -5.41 -12.59 -15.06
N THR A 115 -6.06 -13.67 -14.64
CA THR A 115 -7.29 -13.68 -13.84
C THR A 115 -7.14 -14.59 -12.62
N GLU A 116 -8.16 -14.60 -11.75
CA GLU A 116 -8.20 -15.47 -10.56
C GLU A 116 -6.96 -15.33 -9.64
N MET A 117 -6.41 -14.13 -9.57
CA MET A 117 -5.23 -13.86 -8.75
C MET A 117 -5.56 -13.98 -7.27
N ARG A 118 -4.78 -14.78 -6.54
CA ARG A 118 -4.96 -15.04 -5.11
C ARG A 118 -3.63 -14.97 -4.39
N VAL A 119 -3.60 -14.23 -3.29
CA VAL A 119 -2.43 -14.13 -2.42
C VAL A 119 -2.67 -15.01 -1.20
N ARG A 120 -1.86 -16.06 -1.06
CA ARG A 120 -1.80 -16.89 0.15
C ARG A 120 -0.71 -16.35 1.06
N VAL A 121 -1.13 -15.85 2.21
CA VAL A 121 -0.24 -15.38 3.26
C VAL A 121 -0.02 -16.53 4.27
N PRO A 122 1.22 -16.81 4.73
CA PRO A 122 1.48 -17.88 5.69
C PRO A 122 0.74 -17.65 7.00
N SER A 123 0.17 -18.72 7.55
CA SER A 123 -0.60 -18.72 8.82
C SER A 123 0.22 -18.45 10.09
N LYS A 124 1.52 -18.15 9.96
CA LYS A 124 2.37 -17.85 11.12
C LYS A 124 1.89 -16.56 11.78
N THR A 125 2.03 -16.49 13.10
CA THR A 125 1.65 -15.35 13.95
C THR A 125 2.29 -14.01 13.57
N SER A 126 3.29 -13.98 12.68
CA SER A 126 4.04 -12.80 12.24
C SER A 126 4.02 -12.61 10.72
N TRP A 127 2.84 -12.60 10.10
CA TRP A 127 2.67 -12.46 8.64
C TRP A 127 3.40 -11.23 8.05
N VAL A 128 3.49 -10.14 8.83
CA VAL A 128 4.32 -8.95 8.58
C VAL A 128 5.21 -8.70 9.79
N ARG A 129 6.41 -8.18 9.53
CA ARG A 129 7.37 -7.71 10.54
C ARG A 129 7.82 -6.30 10.21
N VAL A 130 8.09 -5.49 11.24
CA VAL A 130 8.70 -4.19 11.08
C VAL A 130 10.20 -4.37 10.95
N ASP A 131 10.76 -4.04 9.78
CA ASP A 131 12.22 -4.03 9.55
C ASP A 131 12.82 -2.69 9.95
N ARG A 132 12.11 -1.60 9.66
CA ARG A 132 12.52 -0.25 9.99
C ARG A 132 11.33 0.63 10.30
N CYS A 133 11.44 1.47 11.32
CA CYS A 133 10.47 2.53 11.62
C CYS A 133 11.24 3.74 12.13
N ARG A 134 11.19 4.84 11.40
CA ARG A 134 11.86 6.09 11.77
C ARG A 134 10.87 7.25 11.65
N PHE A 135 10.68 7.94 12.76
CA PHE A 135 9.95 9.20 12.79
C PHE A 135 10.95 10.35 12.77
N GLU A 136 10.77 11.28 11.83
CA GLU A 136 11.60 12.48 11.70
C GLU A 136 10.78 13.69 12.19
N PRO A 137 11.12 14.30 13.33
CA PRO A 137 10.34 15.39 13.90
C PRO A 137 10.34 16.67 13.05
N ARG A 138 11.37 16.88 12.21
CA ARG A 138 11.58 18.13 11.47
C ARG A 138 10.52 18.38 10.40
N ASN A 139 10.13 17.32 9.70
CA ASN A 139 9.14 17.34 8.63
C ASN A 139 7.85 16.61 9.04
N SER A 140 7.77 16.12 10.28
CA SER A 140 6.67 15.29 10.76
C SER A 140 6.43 14.06 9.87
N SER A 141 7.50 13.48 9.30
CA SER A 141 7.38 12.31 8.43
C SER A 141 7.68 11.01 9.17
N LEU A 142 7.04 9.95 8.71
CA LEU A 142 7.24 8.59 9.18
C LEU A 142 7.73 7.73 8.01
N GLU A 143 8.96 7.25 8.10
CA GLU A 143 9.52 6.27 7.17
C GLU A 143 9.41 4.88 7.81
N THR A 144 8.77 3.94 7.12
CA THR A 144 8.65 2.57 7.61
C THR A 144 9.02 1.57 6.52
N ARG A 145 9.55 0.42 6.92
CA ARG A 145 9.77 -0.73 6.04
C ARG A 145 9.21 -1.96 6.71
N LEU A 146 8.31 -2.61 6.01
CA LEU A 146 7.67 -3.84 6.44
C LEU A 146 8.17 -4.99 5.59
N LEU A 147 8.49 -6.11 6.22
CA LEU A 147 8.86 -7.35 5.56
C LEU A 147 7.76 -8.38 5.77
N PHE A 148 7.35 -8.98 4.66
CA PHE A 148 6.46 -10.12 4.64
C PHE A 148 7.29 -11.40 4.71
N ASN A 149 6.70 -12.45 5.29
CA ASN A 149 7.27 -13.79 5.20
C ASN A 149 7.14 -14.33 3.75
N ASP A 150 7.10 -15.64 3.58
CA ASP A 150 6.94 -16.29 2.29
C ASP A 150 5.53 -16.01 1.71
N LEU A 151 5.39 -15.13 0.73
CA LEU A 151 4.14 -14.92 0.02
C LEU A 151 4.04 -15.87 -1.17
N THR A 152 2.87 -16.48 -1.36
CA THR A 152 2.58 -17.27 -2.57
C THR A 152 1.39 -16.67 -3.28
N ILE A 153 1.60 -16.23 -4.51
CA ILE A 153 0.58 -15.66 -5.39
C ILE A 153 0.31 -16.67 -6.48
N SER A 154 -0.95 -16.98 -6.73
CA SER A 154 -1.38 -17.83 -7.85
C SER A 154 -2.31 -17.05 -8.76
N GLY A 155 -2.23 -17.25 -10.07
CA GLY A 155 -3.17 -16.71 -11.04
C GLY A 155 -3.33 -17.64 -12.24
N ARG A 156 -4.45 -17.51 -12.94
CA ARG A 156 -4.67 -18.16 -14.23
C ARG A 156 -4.32 -17.19 -15.35
N VAL A 157 -3.52 -17.64 -16.30
CA VAL A 157 -3.08 -16.88 -17.46
C VAL A 157 -3.75 -17.46 -18.69
N ASN A 158 -4.35 -16.61 -19.50
CA ASN A 158 -4.90 -16.97 -20.80
C ASN A 158 -4.17 -16.14 -21.85
N LEU A 159 -3.80 -16.77 -22.96
CA LEU A 159 -3.27 -16.09 -24.13
C LEU A 159 -4.34 -16.06 -25.20
N PHE A 160 -4.53 -14.90 -25.83
CA PHE A 160 -5.41 -14.76 -26.98
C PHE A 160 -4.62 -14.27 -28.18
N ASN A 161 -4.91 -14.83 -29.35
CA ASN A 161 -4.42 -14.28 -30.61
C ASN A 161 -5.30 -13.08 -31.03
N GLU A 162 -4.73 -12.07 -31.67
CA GLU A 162 -5.46 -10.93 -32.25
C GLU A 162 -6.65 -11.36 -33.13
N GLY A 163 -6.55 -12.53 -33.79
CA GLY A 163 -7.63 -13.10 -34.60
C GLY A 163 -8.80 -13.68 -33.79
N GLU A 164 -8.55 -14.13 -32.56
CA GLU A 164 -9.56 -14.72 -31.66
C GLU A 164 -10.35 -13.62 -30.94
N LEU A 165 -9.71 -12.51 -30.58
CA LEU A 165 -10.35 -11.35 -29.94
C LEU A 165 -11.36 -10.60 -30.83
N LYS A 166 -11.31 -10.82 -32.15
CA LYS A 166 -12.26 -10.25 -33.12
C LYS A 166 -13.56 -11.04 -33.26
N ARG A 167 -13.66 -12.23 -32.66
CA ARG A 167 -14.86 -13.07 -32.67
C ARG A 167 -15.66 -12.86 -31.37
N GLU A 168 -16.98 -13.11 -31.44
CA GLU A 168 -17.97 -13.09 -30.35
C GLU A 168 -17.47 -13.74 -29.04
N PRO A 169 -18.07 -13.44 -27.86
CA PRO A 169 -17.40 -13.50 -26.56
C PRO A 169 -16.55 -14.76 -26.38
N VAL A 170 -15.23 -14.55 -26.40
CA VAL A 170 -14.25 -15.62 -26.29
C VAL A 170 -14.37 -16.22 -24.91
N ASN A 171 -15.05 -17.36 -24.82
CA ASN A 171 -15.05 -18.17 -23.63
C ASN A 171 -13.71 -18.93 -23.63
N PRO A 172 -12.76 -18.60 -22.74
CA PRO A 172 -11.43 -19.20 -22.79
C PRO A 172 -11.56 -20.71 -22.59
N SER A 173 -11.09 -21.49 -23.58
CA SER A 173 -10.97 -22.93 -23.41
C SER A 173 -10.04 -23.19 -22.22
N PRO A 174 -10.40 -24.08 -21.27
CA PRO A 174 -9.51 -24.42 -20.16
C PRO A 174 -8.16 -24.98 -20.64
N GLU A 175 -8.11 -25.50 -21.88
CA GLU A 175 -6.89 -26.01 -22.52
C GLU A 175 -5.89 -24.92 -22.91
N ASP A 176 -6.35 -23.67 -23.11
CA ASP A 176 -5.52 -22.52 -23.48
C ASP A 176 -5.09 -21.69 -22.26
N SER A 177 -5.41 -22.18 -21.06
CA SER A 177 -5.09 -21.54 -19.80
C SER A 177 -3.86 -22.15 -19.14
N CYS A 178 -3.04 -21.33 -18.50
CA CYS A 178 -1.81 -21.69 -17.82
C CYS A 178 -1.90 -21.21 -16.37
N ASN A 179 -1.64 -22.07 -15.39
CA ASN A 179 -1.62 -21.64 -14.00
C ASN A 179 -0.21 -21.18 -13.64
N MET A 180 -0.09 -19.94 -13.18
CA MET A 180 1.18 -19.38 -12.72
C MET A 180 1.17 -19.19 -11.21
N ILE A 181 2.27 -19.59 -10.58
CA ILE A 181 2.55 -19.41 -9.16
C ILE A 181 3.83 -18.62 -9.01
N LEU A 182 3.73 -17.48 -8.31
CA LEU A 182 4.85 -16.66 -7.89
C LEU A 182 5.05 -16.84 -6.39
N ARG A 183 6.24 -17.25 -5.97
CA ARG A 183 6.63 -17.29 -4.57
C ARG A 183 7.69 -16.24 -4.30
N LEU A 184 7.41 -15.38 -3.33
CA LEU A 184 8.29 -14.30 -2.89
C LEU A 184 8.71 -14.58 -1.46
N ARG A 185 10.02 -14.54 -1.16
CA ARG A 185 10.51 -14.69 0.22
C ARG A 185 11.17 -13.40 0.65
N ARG A 186 10.81 -12.92 1.86
CA ARG A 186 11.30 -11.66 2.40
C ARG A 186 10.97 -10.46 1.48
N ALA A 187 9.85 -10.53 0.76
CA ALA A 187 9.34 -9.35 0.07
C ALA A 187 9.03 -8.28 1.11
N GLY A 188 9.20 -7.01 0.75
CA GLY A 188 8.85 -5.92 1.63
C GLY A 188 8.09 -4.81 0.93
N ILE A 189 7.51 -3.94 1.73
CA ILE A 189 6.95 -2.68 1.26
C ILE A 189 7.42 -1.59 2.21
N GLY A 190 8.01 -0.55 1.61
CA GLY A 190 8.36 0.66 2.31
C GLY A 190 7.24 1.68 2.18
N PHE A 191 7.07 2.48 3.23
CA PHE A 191 6.13 3.59 3.26
C PHE A 191 6.84 4.85 3.70
N ASN A 192 6.52 5.94 3.01
CA ASN A 192 6.84 7.29 3.45
C ASN A 192 5.53 8.04 3.67
N THR A 193 5.37 8.56 4.88
CA THR A 193 4.09 9.10 5.34
C THR A 193 4.28 10.48 5.92
N GLU A 194 3.54 11.46 5.41
CA GLU A 194 3.59 12.86 5.85
C GLU A 194 2.19 13.47 6.00
N PRO A 195 1.99 14.43 6.91
CA PRO A 195 0.70 15.08 7.09
C PRO A 195 0.38 16.02 5.92
N ILE A 196 -0.84 15.94 5.40
CA ILE A 196 -1.40 16.95 4.48
C ILE A 196 -2.17 17.91 5.38
N ARG A 197 -1.63 19.12 5.60
CA ARG A 197 -2.18 20.24 6.41
C ARG A 197 -3.48 19.93 7.17
N ALA A 198 -3.40 19.86 8.49
CA ALA A 198 -4.55 19.65 9.37
C ALA A 198 -5.46 20.89 9.39
N GLU A 199 -6.36 21.02 8.42
CA GLU A 199 -7.41 22.03 8.47
C GLU A 199 -8.63 21.46 9.23
N ARG A 200 -9.13 22.25 10.21
CA ARG A 200 -10.41 22.02 10.91
C ARG A 200 -10.59 20.62 11.53
N GLY A 201 -9.60 20.15 12.29
CA GLY A 201 -9.73 18.93 13.10
C GLY A 201 -9.72 17.61 12.32
N GLN A 202 -9.58 17.65 10.99
CA GLN A 202 -9.38 16.46 10.17
C GLN A 202 -7.88 16.26 9.92
N PHE A 203 -7.36 15.10 10.31
CA PHE A 203 -5.96 14.72 10.08
C PHE A 203 -5.84 13.88 8.80
N ASN A 204 -5.44 14.53 7.72
CA ASN A 204 -5.16 13.89 6.44
C ASN A 204 -3.68 13.63 6.28
N VAL A 205 -3.36 12.53 5.61
CA VAL A 205 -1.99 12.01 5.52
C VAL A 205 -1.73 11.54 4.10
N ARG A 206 -0.62 11.97 3.52
CA ARG A 206 -0.09 11.41 2.28
C ARG A 206 0.77 10.21 2.65
N THR A 207 0.51 9.07 2.03
CA THR A 207 1.32 7.86 2.20
C THR A 207 1.74 7.41 0.83
N ASP A 208 3.04 7.48 0.57
CA ASP A 208 3.65 6.95 -0.63
C ASP A 208 4.21 5.56 -0.28
N SER A 209 4.03 4.58 -1.16
CA SER A 209 4.50 3.22 -0.95
C SER A 209 5.41 2.77 -2.08
N TYR A 210 6.39 1.92 -1.76
CA TYR A 210 7.30 1.34 -2.73
C TYR A 210 7.58 -0.13 -2.39
N PHE A 211 7.69 -0.94 -3.43
CA PHE A 211 8.02 -2.36 -3.28
C PHE A 211 9.51 -2.52 -2.94
N VAL A 212 9.80 -3.33 -1.93
CA VAL A 212 11.17 -3.74 -1.58
C VAL A 212 11.42 -5.11 -2.15
N GLU A 213 12.52 -5.23 -2.90
CA GLU A 213 12.86 -6.47 -3.57
C GLU A 213 13.01 -7.63 -2.58
N PRO A 214 12.40 -8.79 -2.88
CA PRO A 214 12.52 -9.97 -2.05
C PRO A 214 13.93 -10.55 -2.13
N GLY A 215 14.35 -11.25 -1.06
CA GLY A 215 15.61 -11.98 -1.08
C GLY A 215 15.58 -13.25 -1.96
N PHE A 216 14.39 -13.68 -2.40
CA PHE A 216 14.23 -14.80 -3.32
C PHE A 216 12.90 -14.68 -4.09
N ILE A 217 12.96 -14.98 -5.38
CA ILE A 217 11.83 -15.02 -6.31
C ILE A 217 11.86 -16.38 -7.00
N SER A 218 10.70 -17.04 -7.08
CA SER A 218 10.52 -18.19 -7.96
C SER A 218 9.17 -18.10 -8.65
N VAL A 219 9.16 -18.23 -9.96
CA VAL A 219 7.96 -18.32 -10.80
C VAL A 219 7.85 -19.74 -11.31
N TYR A 220 6.63 -20.27 -11.31
CA TYR A 220 6.32 -21.59 -11.83
C TYR A 220 5.05 -21.53 -12.68
N ALA A 221 5.15 -21.98 -13.92
CA ALA A 221 4.02 -22.18 -14.81
C ALA A 221 3.69 -23.68 -14.92
N TYR A 222 2.41 -24.04 -14.85
CA TYR A 222 1.97 -25.43 -15.04
C TYR A 222 0.57 -25.52 -15.66
N GLY A 223 0.30 -26.66 -16.29
CA GLY A 223 -0.97 -26.90 -16.99
C GLY A 223 -1.12 -26.11 -18.29
N CYS A 224 -0.03 -25.54 -18.80
CA CYS A 224 -0.02 -24.71 -20.00
C CYS A 224 -0.14 -25.61 -21.24
N GLY A 225 -1.19 -25.40 -22.03
CA GLY A 225 -1.58 -26.26 -23.14
C GLY A 225 -0.66 -26.24 -24.37
N PRO A 226 -0.89 -27.14 -25.34
CA PRO A 226 -0.05 -27.28 -26.52
C PRO A 226 -0.14 -26.10 -27.49
N ARG A 227 -1.16 -25.23 -27.41
CA ARG A 227 -1.25 -23.99 -28.20
C ARG A 227 -0.14 -22.99 -27.84
N MET A 228 0.29 -22.98 -26.58
CA MET A 228 1.50 -22.28 -26.13
C MET A 228 2.79 -22.96 -26.61
N LYS A 229 2.71 -24.22 -27.05
CA LYS A 229 3.81 -25.00 -27.63
C LYS A 229 3.70 -25.16 -29.15
N GLN A 230 2.71 -24.56 -29.82
CA GLN A 230 2.39 -24.88 -31.22
C GLN A 230 3.11 -24.00 -32.23
N HIS A 231 3.87 -23.00 -31.76
CA HIS A 231 4.96 -22.42 -32.54
C HIS A 231 5.97 -23.49 -32.99
N ARG A 232 6.10 -24.60 -32.23
CA ARG A 232 6.92 -25.79 -32.52
C ARG A 232 6.70 -26.51 -33.87
N ARG A 233 5.66 -26.20 -34.67
CA ARG A 233 5.36 -27.06 -35.84
C ARG A 233 4.95 -26.37 -37.14
N SER A 234 4.74 -25.05 -37.16
CA SER A 234 4.31 -24.39 -38.41
C SER A 234 5.44 -23.75 -39.23
N PHE A 235 6.65 -23.65 -38.68
CA PHE A 235 7.85 -23.31 -39.44
C PHE A 235 8.82 -24.49 -39.33
N ARG A 236 8.67 -25.46 -40.23
CA ARG A 236 9.74 -26.41 -40.51
C ARG A 236 10.77 -25.66 -41.34
N ASP A 237 11.82 -25.19 -40.70
CA ASP A 237 13.22 -25.47 -41.03
C ASP A 237 14.09 -24.68 -40.03
N ASP A 238 15.19 -25.32 -39.63
CA ASP A 238 16.33 -24.77 -38.87
C ASP A 238 16.33 -24.90 -37.34
N GLU A 239 17.53 -25.22 -36.83
CA GLU A 239 17.88 -25.66 -35.47
C GLU A 239 17.86 -24.52 -34.43
N ASP A 240 17.05 -23.47 -34.64
CA ASP A 240 17.03 -22.20 -33.86
C ASP A 240 15.75 -21.99 -33.00
N ASP A 241 14.78 -22.91 -33.03
CA ASP A 241 13.45 -22.76 -32.39
C ASP A 241 13.40 -22.83 -30.84
N GLU A 242 14.48 -23.27 -30.16
CA GLU A 242 14.47 -23.38 -28.69
C GLU A 242 14.59 -22.00 -28.00
N ASP A 243 15.23 -21.02 -28.65
CA ASP A 243 15.48 -19.70 -28.06
C ASP A 243 14.19 -18.84 -27.98
N ASP A 244 13.29 -18.95 -28.95
CA ASP A 244 12.05 -18.15 -29.02
C ASP A 244 10.99 -18.56 -27.98
N ASP A 245 10.82 -19.87 -27.74
CA ASP A 245 9.85 -20.39 -26.75
C ASP A 245 10.24 -19.99 -25.32
N ASP A 246 11.54 -19.97 -25.04
CA ASP A 246 12.10 -19.51 -23.77
C ASP A 246 11.90 -18.00 -23.59
N ASP A 247 11.97 -17.21 -24.66
CA ASP A 247 11.81 -15.76 -24.61
C ASP A 247 10.36 -15.33 -24.39
N VAL A 248 9.38 -16.05 -24.94
CA VAL A 248 7.97 -15.83 -24.60
C VAL A 248 7.69 -16.22 -23.15
N SER A 249 8.25 -17.34 -22.69
CA SER A 249 8.07 -17.82 -21.31
C SER A 249 8.65 -16.83 -20.30
N LYS A 250 9.88 -16.34 -20.53
CA LYS A 250 10.51 -15.29 -19.71
C LYS A 250 9.67 -14.01 -19.67
N GLU A 251 9.17 -13.57 -20.83
CA GLU A 251 8.31 -12.39 -20.90
C GLU A 251 7.05 -12.57 -20.05
N MET A 252 6.39 -13.73 -20.11
CA MET A 252 5.22 -14.02 -19.28
C MET A 252 5.54 -13.95 -17.80
N GLU A 253 6.68 -14.50 -17.38
CA GLU A 253 7.15 -14.45 -15.99
C GLU A 253 7.40 -13.01 -15.52
N ASP A 254 8.06 -12.21 -16.36
CA ASP A 254 8.37 -10.81 -16.08
C ASP A 254 7.10 -9.95 -15.97
N VAL A 255 6.15 -10.15 -16.89
CA VAL A 255 4.85 -9.47 -16.90
C VAL A 255 4.06 -9.83 -15.66
N PHE A 256 3.98 -11.12 -15.32
CA PHE A 256 3.29 -11.59 -14.13
C PHE A 256 3.91 -11.00 -12.86
N LEU A 257 5.24 -11.02 -12.75
CA LEU A 257 5.97 -10.44 -11.62
C LEU A 257 5.75 -8.93 -11.50
N LYS A 258 5.87 -8.18 -12.60
CA LYS A 258 5.67 -6.72 -12.62
C LYS A 258 4.22 -6.34 -12.27
N GLY A 259 3.25 -7.05 -12.82
CA GLY A 259 1.84 -6.86 -12.51
C GLY A 259 1.53 -7.10 -11.04
N ILE A 260 2.00 -8.23 -10.48
CA ILE A 260 1.79 -8.55 -9.07
C ILE A 260 2.49 -7.55 -8.14
N ARG A 261 3.70 -7.10 -8.47
CA ARG A 261 4.40 -6.07 -7.67
C ARG A 261 3.55 -4.81 -7.52
N SER A 262 2.97 -4.32 -8.61
CA SER A 262 2.08 -3.14 -8.61
C SER A 262 0.80 -3.38 -7.78
N LEU A 263 0.15 -4.52 -8.01
CA LEU A 263 -1.09 -4.89 -7.32
C LEU A 263 -0.89 -5.07 -5.81
N LEU A 264 0.16 -5.81 -5.43
CA LEU A 264 0.48 -6.08 -4.03
C LEU A 264 0.82 -4.78 -3.30
N THR A 265 1.60 -3.90 -3.92
CA THR A 265 1.96 -2.59 -3.36
C THR A 265 0.71 -1.75 -3.10
N THR A 266 -0.17 -1.63 -4.09
CA THR A 266 -1.44 -0.87 -3.99
C THR A 266 -2.37 -1.44 -2.93
N TYR A 267 -2.54 -2.77 -2.93
CA TYR A 267 -3.39 -3.47 -1.96
C TYR A 267 -2.88 -3.28 -0.53
N MET A 268 -1.60 -3.57 -0.30
CA MET A 268 -1.00 -3.46 1.04
C MET A 268 -0.93 -2.02 1.53
N GLN A 269 -0.73 -1.05 0.64
CA GLN A 269 -0.86 0.37 0.99
C GLN A 269 -2.25 0.66 1.57
N LYS A 270 -3.32 0.23 0.90
CA LYS A 270 -4.69 0.43 1.39
C LYS A 270 -4.95 -0.26 2.73
N GLU A 271 -4.52 -1.50 2.88
CA GLU A 271 -4.75 -2.29 4.10
C GLU A 271 -3.95 -1.78 5.30
N LEU A 272 -2.71 -1.31 5.09
CA LEU A 272 -1.80 -0.94 6.17
C LEU A 272 -1.83 0.56 6.50
N GLN A 273 -2.40 1.39 5.60
CA GLN A 273 -2.54 2.83 5.81
C GLN A 273 -3.14 3.19 7.17
N PRO A 274 -4.16 2.50 7.73
CA PRO A 274 -4.69 2.82 9.06
C PRO A 274 -3.65 2.67 10.17
N ALA A 275 -2.84 1.60 10.17
CA ALA A 275 -1.81 1.39 11.19
C ALA A 275 -0.67 2.40 11.07
N ILE A 276 -0.26 2.72 9.84
CA ILE A 276 0.79 3.70 9.57
C ILE A 276 0.32 5.10 9.99
N LYS A 277 -0.93 5.46 9.64
CA LYS A 277 -1.57 6.72 10.06
C LYS A 277 -1.66 6.81 11.58
N GLU A 278 -2.12 5.76 12.26
CA GLU A 278 -2.21 5.71 13.73
C GLU A 278 -0.83 5.91 14.38
N THR A 279 0.19 5.25 13.84
CA THR A 279 1.58 5.38 14.31
C THR A 279 2.09 6.82 14.16
N LEU A 280 1.87 7.45 13.00
CA LEU A 280 2.25 8.84 12.77
C LEU A 280 1.50 9.78 13.73
N MET A 281 0.19 9.62 13.88
CA MET A 281 -0.64 10.44 14.77
C MET A 281 -0.16 10.33 16.23
N THR A 282 0.13 9.12 16.69
CA THR A 282 0.63 8.87 18.05
C THR A 282 2.02 9.49 18.25
N ASN A 283 2.88 9.49 17.24
CA ASN A 283 4.20 10.15 17.29
C ASN A 283 4.09 11.68 17.32
N LEU A 284 3.04 12.23 16.71
CA LEU A 284 2.73 13.66 16.78
C LEU A 284 1.97 14.07 18.06
N GLY A 285 1.60 13.11 18.91
CA GLY A 285 0.89 13.36 20.17
C GLY A 285 -0.64 13.38 20.07
N TYR A 286 -1.21 13.00 18.92
CA TYR A 286 -2.66 12.86 18.76
C TYR A 286 -3.14 11.49 19.26
N THR A 287 -4.31 11.47 19.91
CA THR A 287 -5.01 10.23 20.28
C THR A 287 -6.00 9.83 19.18
N VAL A 288 -5.90 8.61 18.68
CA VAL A 288 -6.85 8.08 17.69
C VAL A 288 -8.07 7.52 18.43
N SER A 289 -9.23 8.15 18.24
CA SER A 289 -10.53 7.63 18.69
C SER A 289 -11.25 7.03 17.49
N TYR A 290 -11.60 5.76 17.59
CA TYR A 290 -12.50 5.08 16.67
C TYR A 290 -13.90 5.19 17.29
N GLY A 291 -14.68 6.17 16.82
CA GLY A 291 -16.06 6.38 17.26
C GLY A 291 -16.97 5.20 16.95
#